data_AF-E4ZWZ7-F1
#
_entry.id   AF-E4ZWZ7-F1
#
_cell.length_a   1.000
_cell.length_b   1.000
_cell.length_c   1.000
_cell.angle_alpha   90.00
_cell.angle_beta   90.00
_cell.angle_gamma   90.00
#
_symmetry.space_group_name_H-M   'P 1'
#
loop_
_entity.id
_entity.type
_entity.pdbx_description
1 polymer ?
#
loop_
_entity_poly.entity_id
_entity_poly.type
_entity_poly.pdbx_seq_one_letter_code
_entity_poly.pdbx_strand_id
1 'polypeptide(L)'
;MVNFSPSYLFRELYSTACLAAISSYTASPEVQKKFLSSTLDEFESAFARHVKDDVPASRVHQQTIASHHTHLANIKSHRSCFSCFLRMPEKVLVCGHALCDTCIRIFGIRSRSDGNQYTLPECILCGVNYRSSTFRFVPPTAGIRILSVDGGGVRGVIPLRYLQHLDGLLAPFGGKVNDFFDFVCGTSAGGLVVIGMFLMQWSVAESLKRFEDVSRITFSKKTALIARAIQLIVAYIEDGQYSLEAIQDAFCKTFDSSLQIFNPLKNDTKVAVTTTAVNNSLPWLFTNYNGGQRSDGLGYDVVRAEQALNDISVSDAACFTSAAPWFFKPQTVGSLVYQDGGLRHNCPADITQWEMRFLWPNKPEPDFFLSLELVPQ
;
A
#
# COMPACT_ATOMS: atom_id res chain seq x y z
N MET A 1 -24.92 34.13 -2.28
CA MET A 1 -24.74 33.18 -3.40
C MET A 1 -23.70 33.76 -4.33
N VAL A 2 -22.57 33.08 -4.54
CA VAL A 2 -21.53 33.54 -5.46
C VAL A 2 -22.09 33.38 -6.88
N ASN A 3 -22.44 34.50 -7.51
CA ASN A 3 -23.14 34.52 -8.78
C ASN A 3 -22.08 34.55 -9.91
N PHE A 4 -21.46 33.41 -10.20
CA PHE A 4 -20.54 33.27 -11.33
C PHE A 4 -21.20 32.45 -12.44
N SER A 5 -20.90 32.78 -13.70
CA SER A 5 -21.39 32.04 -14.86
C SER A 5 -20.67 30.69 -14.95
N PRO A 6 -21.38 29.54 -14.89
CA PRO A 6 -20.76 28.22 -15.03
C PRO A 6 -20.14 28.04 -16.43
N SER A 7 -20.73 28.63 -17.46
CA SER A 7 -20.18 28.65 -18.82
C SER A 7 -18.85 29.40 -18.90
N TYR A 8 -18.72 30.52 -18.22
CA TYR A 8 -17.44 31.24 -18.15
C TYR A 8 -16.38 30.37 -17.46
N LEU A 9 -16.71 29.77 -16.31
CA LEU A 9 -15.79 28.88 -15.59
C LEU A 9 -15.33 27.69 -16.45
N PHE A 10 -16.27 27.06 -17.17
CA PHE A 10 -15.97 25.97 -18.09
C PHE A 10 -15.00 26.40 -19.19
N ARG A 11 -15.26 27.54 -19.82
CA ARG A 11 -14.41 28.07 -20.90
C ARG A 11 -13.00 28.36 -20.43
N GLU A 12 -12.87 29.05 -19.30
CA GLU A 12 -11.56 29.47 -18.79
C GLU A 12 -10.72 28.32 -18.23
N LEU A 13 -11.33 27.35 -17.54
CA LEU A 13 -10.57 26.33 -16.81
C LEU A 13 -10.56 24.95 -17.45
N TYR A 14 -11.59 24.58 -18.22
CA TYR A 14 -11.81 23.19 -18.64
C TYR A 14 -11.79 23.01 -20.16
N SER A 15 -12.22 24.01 -20.93
CA SER A 15 -12.43 23.86 -22.38
C SER A 15 -11.17 23.44 -23.15
N THR A 16 -10.01 24.01 -22.80
CA THR A 16 -8.73 23.67 -23.44
C THR A 16 -8.34 22.22 -23.17
N ALA A 17 -8.50 21.74 -21.93
CA ALA A 17 -8.20 20.36 -21.57
C ALA A 17 -9.17 19.38 -22.23
N CYS A 18 -10.47 19.70 -22.25
CA CYS A 18 -11.48 18.89 -22.94
C CYS A 18 -11.20 18.82 -24.45
N LEU A 19 -10.82 19.95 -25.09
CA LEU A 19 -10.46 20.00 -26.50
C LEU A 19 -9.23 19.15 -26.80
N ALA A 20 -8.19 19.24 -25.97
CA ALA A 20 -6.99 18.42 -26.10
C ALA A 20 -7.32 16.93 -26.00
N ALA A 21 -8.16 16.54 -25.03
CA ALA A 21 -8.60 15.16 -24.85
C ALA A 21 -9.35 14.63 -26.07
N ILE A 22 -10.37 15.34 -26.58
CA ILE A 22 -11.14 14.87 -27.74
C ILE A 22 -10.32 14.90 -29.03
N SER A 23 -9.37 15.83 -29.15
CA SER A 23 -8.46 15.91 -30.31
C SER A 23 -7.54 14.70 -30.41
N SER A 24 -7.20 14.08 -29.27
CA SER A 24 -6.45 12.81 -29.26
C SER A 24 -7.25 11.63 -29.81
N TYR A 25 -8.58 11.71 -29.79
CA TYR A 25 -9.49 10.66 -30.25
C TYR A 25 -9.95 10.85 -31.69
N THR A 26 -10.19 12.09 -32.13
CA THR A 26 -10.68 12.39 -33.48
C THR A 26 -10.18 13.73 -33.99
N ALA A 27 -9.86 13.80 -35.29
CA ALA A 27 -9.49 15.03 -35.98
C ALA A 27 -10.70 15.81 -36.53
N SER A 28 -11.92 15.28 -36.42
CA SER A 28 -13.14 15.93 -36.96
C SER A 28 -13.56 17.14 -36.11
N PRO A 29 -13.52 18.37 -36.65
CA PRO A 29 -13.86 19.58 -35.88
C PRO A 29 -15.33 19.59 -35.42
N GLU A 30 -16.23 18.99 -36.18
CA GLU A 30 -17.66 18.91 -35.85
C GLU A 30 -17.90 18.03 -34.62
N VAL A 31 -17.22 16.87 -34.55
CA VAL A 31 -17.32 15.95 -33.41
C VAL A 31 -16.71 16.60 -32.16
N GLN A 32 -15.56 17.27 -32.30
CA GLN A 32 -14.93 18.00 -31.20
C GLN A 32 -15.83 19.11 -30.66
N LYS A 33 -16.45 19.91 -31.54
CA LYS A 33 -17.38 20.97 -31.14
C LYS A 33 -18.62 20.42 -30.45
N LYS A 34 -19.19 19.33 -30.97
CA LYS A 34 -20.36 18.67 -30.36
C LYS A 34 -20.02 18.14 -28.97
N PHE A 35 -18.87 17.48 -28.82
CA PHE A 35 -18.38 17.00 -27.52
C PHE A 35 -18.27 18.14 -26.50
N LEU A 36 -17.59 19.24 -26.86
CA LEU A 36 -17.43 20.39 -25.99
C LEU A 36 -18.77 21.01 -25.58
N SER A 37 -19.72 21.14 -26.52
CA SER A 37 -21.07 21.64 -26.21
C SER A 37 -21.79 20.73 -25.22
N SER A 38 -21.78 19.41 -25.46
CA SER A 38 -22.43 18.46 -24.57
C SER A 38 -21.79 18.41 -23.18
N THR A 39 -20.46 18.52 -23.09
CA THR A 39 -19.77 18.63 -21.78
C THR A 39 -20.14 19.90 -21.04
N LEU A 40 -20.23 21.04 -21.74
CA LEU A 40 -20.68 22.30 -21.15
C LEU A 40 -22.12 22.18 -20.64
N ASP A 41 -23.03 21.61 -21.43
CA ASP A 41 -24.43 21.42 -21.04
C ASP A 41 -24.56 20.57 -19.77
N GLU A 42 -23.78 19.48 -19.65
CA GLU A 42 -23.74 18.69 -18.43
C GLU A 42 -23.16 19.45 -17.24
N PHE A 43 -22.11 20.24 -17.44
CA PHE A 43 -21.50 21.07 -16.42
C PHE A 43 -22.49 22.09 -15.86
N GLU A 44 -23.21 22.79 -16.74
CA GLU A 44 -24.26 23.74 -16.35
C GLU A 44 -25.44 23.04 -15.66
N SER A 45 -25.85 21.87 -16.14
CA SER A 45 -26.90 21.06 -15.51
C SER A 45 -26.53 20.59 -14.10
N ALA A 46 -25.29 20.13 -13.89
CA ALA A 46 -24.79 19.76 -12.58
C ALA A 46 -24.76 20.95 -11.61
N PHE A 47 -24.31 22.12 -12.08
CA PHE A 47 -24.35 23.35 -11.28
C PHE A 47 -25.78 23.79 -10.95
N ALA A 48 -26.68 23.73 -11.92
CA ALA A 48 -28.10 24.06 -11.73
C ALA A 48 -28.76 23.15 -10.68
N ARG A 49 -28.50 21.84 -10.70
CA ARG A 49 -28.97 20.90 -9.66
C ARG A 49 -28.47 21.29 -8.27
N HIS A 50 -27.19 21.64 -8.15
CA HIS A 50 -26.62 22.07 -6.87
C HIS A 50 -27.29 23.34 -6.33
N VAL A 51 -27.44 24.38 -7.17
CA VAL A 51 -27.95 25.69 -6.75
C VAL A 51 -29.47 25.69 -6.56
N LYS A 52 -30.21 25.05 -7.47
CA LYS A 52 -31.67 25.10 -7.50
C LYS A 52 -32.30 24.15 -6.49
N ASP A 53 -31.76 22.94 -6.38
CA ASP A 53 -32.34 21.89 -5.54
C ASP A 53 -31.68 21.82 -4.14
N ASP A 54 -30.74 22.74 -3.85
CA ASP A 54 -29.94 22.81 -2.61
C ASP A 54 -29.27 21.45 -2.26
N VAL A 55 -28.91 20.70 -3.31
CA VAL A 55 -28.30 19.38 -3.16
C VAL A 55 -26.79 19.56 -2.94
N PRO A 56 -26.18 18.95 -1.91
CA PRO A 56 -24.73 19.04 -1.71
C PRO A 56 -23.93 18.62 -2.93
N ALA A 57 -22.82 19.31 -3.22
CA ALA A 57 -21.97 19.01 -4.37
C ALA A 57 -21.52 17.54 -4.42
N SER A 58 -21.26 16.92 -3.25
CA SER A 58 -20.95 15.49 -3.14
C SER A 58 -22.08 14.60 -3.65
N ARG A 59 -23.35 14.94 -3.38
CA ARG A 59 -24.50 14.18 -3.87
C ARG A 59 -24.69 14.32 -5.38
N VAL A 60 -24.54 15.53 -5.92
CA VAL A 60 -24.57 15.75 -7.38
C VAL A 60 -23.46 14.93 -8.05
N HIS A 61 -22.25 14.96 -7.50
CA HIS A 61 -21.12 14.18 -7.99
C HIS A 61 -21.35 12.67 -7.94
N GLN A 62 -21.90 12.15 -6.82
CA GLN A 62 -22.24 10.74 -6.69
C GLN A 62 -23.24 10.30 -7.77
N GLN A 63 -24.26 11.11 -8.05
CA GLN A 63 -25.24 10.83 -9.11
C GLN A 63 -24.60 10.83 -10.50
N THR A 64 -23.71 11.79 -10.78
CA THR A 64 -22.98 11.85 -12.06
C THR A 64 -22.06 10.64 -12.23
N ILE A 65 -21.39 10.17 -11.17
CA ILE A 65 -20.62 8.92 -11.26
C ILE A 65 -21.57 7.72 -11.49
N ALA A 66 -22.70 7.69 -10.80
CA ALA A 66 -23.69 6.62 -10.92
C ALA A 66 -24.23 6.45 -12.34
N SER A 67 -24.45 7.54 -13.07
CA SER A 67 -24.88 7.49 -14.47
C SER A 67 -23.81 6.93 -15.42
N HIS A 68 -22.55 6.85 -14.97
CA HIS A 68 -21.40 6.38 -15.75
C HIS A 68 -20.79 5.06 -15.25
N HIS A 69 -21.45 4.35 -14.33
CA HIS A 69 -20.95 3.09 -13.76
C HIS A 69 -20.52 2.06 -14.81
N THR A 70 -21.27 1.96 -15.91
CA THR A 70 -20.99 1.02 -17.00
C THR A 70 -19.63 1.27 -17.65
N HIS A 71 -19.27 2.53 -17.85
CA HIS A 71 -17.98 2.93 -18.41
C HIS A 71 -16.86 2.80 -17.37
N LEU A 72 -17.12 3.25 -16.14
CA LEU A 72 -16.15 3.26 -15.05
C LEU A 72 -15.83 1.86 -14.51
N ALA A 73 -16.70 0.87 -14.72
CA ALA A 73 -16.48 -0.52 -14.32
C ALA A 73 -15.16 -1.10 -14.83
N ASN A 74 -14.76 -0.73 -16.05
CA ASN A 74 -13.56 -1.24 -16.71
C ASN A 74 -12.32 -0.37 -16.49
N ILE A 75 -12.47 0.83 -15.93
CA ILE A 75 -11.38 1.79 -15.76
C ILE A 75 -10.90 1.71 -14.31
N LYS A 76 -9.66 1.25 -14.13
CA LYS A 76 -9.02 1.10 -12.81
C LYS A 76 -7.67 1.81 -12.82
N SER A 77 -7.38 2.54 -11.74
CA SER A 77 -6.08 3.13 -11.48
C SER A 77 -5.74 2.96 -10.01
N HIS A 78 -4.49 2.60 -9.77
CA HIS A 78 -3.88 2.55 -8.45
C HIS A 78 -3.05 3.81 -8.14
N ARG A 79 -2.90 4.73 -9.09
CA ARG A 79 -2.16 6.00 -8.90
C ARG A 79 -3.08 7.20 -8.74
N SER A 80 -4.27 7.17 -9.36
CA SER A 80 -5.24 8.25 -9.28
C SER A 80 -6.59 7.73 -8.83
N CYS A 81 -7.16 8.33 -7.79
CA CYS A 81 -8.50 8.02 -7.35
C CYS A 81 -9.51 8.59 -8.36
N PHE A 82 -10.03 7.76 -9.26
CA PHE A 82 -11.02 8.18 -10.28
C PHE A 82 -12.38 8.62 -9.71
N SER A 83 -12.58 8.52 -8.40
CA SER A 83 -13.73 9.17 -7.76
C SER A 83 -13.53 10.68 -7.64
N CYS A 84 -12.31 11.19 -7.45
CA CYS A 84 -12.06 12.64 -7.32
C CYS A 84 -11.05 13.21 -8.31
N PHE A 85 -10.27 12.37 -9.00
CA PHE A 85 -9.16 12.73 -9.89
C PHE A 85 -8.05 13.61 -9.27
N LEU A 86 -8.10 13.86 -7.96
CA LEU A 86 -7.19 14.79 -7.27
C LEU A 86 -6.19 14.10 -6.33
N ARG A 87 -6.53 12.92 -5.82
CA ARG A 87 -5.75 12.25 -4.77
C ARG A 87 -5.33 10.86 -5.21
N MET A 88 -4.22 10.40 -4.65
CA MET A 88 -3.83 9.00 -4.78
C MET A 88 -4.79 8.12 -3.96
N PRO A 89 -5.18 6.94 -4.48
CA PRO A 89 -6.03 6.04 -3.74
C PRO A 89 -5.26 5.38 -2.60
N GLU A 90 -5.93 5.00 -1.52
CA GLU A 90 -5.31 4.41 -0.33
C GLU A 90 -5.86 3.03 0.02
N LYS A 91 -7.02 2.68 -0.54
CA LYS A 91 -7.75 1.45 -0.28
C LYS A 91 -8.26 0.89 -1.59
N VAL A 92 -8.11 -0.41 -1.79
CA VAL A 92 -8.66 -1.13 -2.95
C VAL A 92 -9.93 -1.86 -2.53
N LEU A 93 -10.94 -1.86 -3.40
CA LEU A 93 -12.18 -2.60 -3.24
C LEU A 93 -12.09 -3.95 -3.92
N VAL A 94 -12.96 -4.90 -3.54
CA VAL A 94 -12.99 -6.26 -4.11
C VAL A 94 -13.20 -6.24 -5.63
N CYS A 95 -13.92 -5.24 -6.17
CA CYS A 95 -14.08 -5.05 -7.62
C CYS A 95 -12.78 -4.64 -8.34
N GLY A 96 -11.72 -4.32 -7.60
CA GLY A 96 -10.42 -3.82 -8.08
C GLY A 96 -10.34 -2.31 -8.27
N HIS A 97 -11.38 -1.55 -7.93
CA HIS A 97 -11.30 -0.08 -7.91
C HIS A 97 -10.59 0.39 -6.64
N ALA A 98 -9.77 1.44 -6.77
CA ALA A 98 -9.05 2.03 -5.65
C ALA A 98 -9.60 3.43 -5.34
N LEU A 99 -9.76 3.74 -4.05
CA LEU A 99 -10.34 4.98 -3.55
C LEU A 99 -9.41 5.64 -2.54
N CYS A 100 -9.38 6.98 -2.53
CA CYS A 100 -8.67 7.74 -1.51
C CYS A 100 -9.50 7.84 -0.22
N ASP A 101 -8.81 8.06 0.90
CA ASP A 101 -9.43 8.19 2.23
C ASP A 101 -10.53 9.27 2.27
N THR A 102 -10.34 10.37 1.54
CA THR A 102 -11.32 11.47 1.48
C THR A 102 -12.61 11.04 0.79
N CYS A 103 -12.53 10.34 -0.34
CA CYS A 103 -13.73 9.83 -1.02
C CYS A 103 -14.48 8.83 -0.15
N ILE A 104 -13.77 7.93 0.54
CA ILE A 104 -14.40 6.97 1.44
C ILE A 104 -15.15 7.68 2.58
N ARG A 105 -14.57 8.74 3.16
CA ARG A 105 -15.23 9.53 4.21
C ARG A 105 -16.44 10.34 3.71
N ILE A 106 -16.39 10.84 2.47
CA ILE A 106 -17.48 11.63 1.88
C ILE A 106 -18.67 10.75 1.51
N PHE A 107 -18.40 9.60 0.88
CA PHE A 107 -19.43 8.74 0.28
C PHE A 107 -19.79 7.52 1.13
N GLY A 108 -18.96 7.16 2.10
CA GLY A 108 -19.20 6.06 3.01
C GLY A 108 -20.19 6.39 4.12
N ILE A 109 -20.84 5.36 4.65
CA ILE A 109 -21.75 5.46 5.79
C ILE A 109 -20.90 5.39 7.06
N ARG A 110 -20.88 6.49 7.81
CA ARG A 110 -20.18 6.54 9.11
C ARG A 110 -20.88 5.64 10.13
N SER A 111 -20.11 4.80 10.81
CA SER A 111 -20.61 3.94 11.89
C SER A 111 -21.11 4.76 13.07
N ARG A 112 -22.17 4.27 13.73
CA ARG A 112 -22.74 4.90 14.94
C ARG A 112 -21.95 4.56 16.21
N SER A 113 -21.30 3.40 16.24
CA SER A 113 -20.53 2.91 17.40
C SER A 113 -19.08 3.35 17.37
N ASP A 114 -18.47 3.44 16.18
CA ASP A 114 -17.10 3.94 15.99
C ASP A 114 -17.10 5.11 14.99
N GLY A 115 -16.88 6.31 15.51
CA GLY A 115 -16.89 7.54 14.72
C GLY A 115 -15.79 7.63 13.65
N ASN A 116 -14.82 6.71 13.62
CA ASN A 116 -13.76 6.68 12.61
C ASN A 116 -13.87 5.47 11.67
N GLN A 117 -14.95 4.71 11.78
CA GLN A 117 -15.28 3.61 10.90
C GLN A 117 -16.31 4.06 9.85
N TYR A 118 -16.06 3.70 8.59
CA TYR A 118 -16.91 4.01 7.45
C TYR A 118 -17.15 2.75 6.64
N THR A 119 -18.39 2.56 6.23
CA THR A 119 -18.80 1.41 5.43
C THR A 119 -19.26 1.87 4.05
N LEU A 120 -18.67 1.28 3.01
CA LEU A 120 -19.14 1.43 1.64
C LEU A 120 -19.97 0.19 1.25
N PRO A 121 -21.30 0.33 1.08
CA PRO A 121 -22.15 -0.79 0.69
C PRO A 121 -21.91 -1.24 -0.75
N GLU A 122 -21.50 -0.32 -1.61
CA GLU A 122 -21.21 -0.56 -3.02
C GLU A 122 -19.99 0.26 -3.46
N CYS A 123 -19.34 -0.18 -4.54
CA CYS A 123 -18.28 0.60 -5.15
C CYS A 123 -18.85 1.89 -5.77
N ILE A 124 -18.26 3.03 -5.40
CA ILE A 124 -18.66 4.35 -5.92
C ILE A 124 -18.51 4.42 -7.45
N LEU A 125 -17.53 3.71 -8.02
CA LEU A 125 -17.20 3.83 -9.45
C LEU A 125 -17.99 2.88 -10.34
N CYS A 126 -18.31 1.66 -9.87
CA CYS A 126 -18.95 0.65 -10.70
C CYS A 126 -20.28 0.13 -10.17
N GLY A 127 -20.72 0.60 -9.01
CA GLY A 127 -21.97 0.18 -8.36
C GLY A 127 -21.99 -1.28 -7.89
N VAL A 128 -20.89 -2.03 -8.01
CA VAL A 128 -20.89 -3.43 -7.57
C VAL A 128 -20.93 -3.50 -6.05
N ASN A 129 -21.90 -4.25 -5.54
CA ASN A 129 -22.08 -4.56 -4.13
C ASN A 129 -21.38 -5.88 -3.79
N TYR A 130 -20.09 -5.80 -3.46
CA TYR A 130 -19.38 -6.87 -2.77
C TYR A 130 -19.46 -6.57 -1.29
N ARG A 131 -20.19 -7.38 -0.50
CA ARG A 131 -20.28 -7.38 0.99
C ARG A 131 -19.64 -6.13 1.62
N SER A 132 -20.48 -5.18 2.04
CA SER A 132 -20.12 -3.92 2.72
C SER A 132 -18.65 -3.82 3.16
N SER A 133 -17.84 -3.09 2.38
CA SER A 133 -16.43 -2.87 2.69
C SER A 133 -16.32 -1.87 3.83
N THR A 134 -15.63 -2.24 4.90
CA THR A 134 -15.51 -1.41 6.10
C THR A 134 -14.08 -0.94 6.26
N PHE A 135 -13.93 0.36 6.48
CA PHE A 135 -12.65 1.04 6.62
C PHE A 135 -12.62 1.80 7.94
N ARG A 136 -11.53 1.64 8.67
CA ARG A 136 -11.22 2.36 9.89
C ARG A 136 -10.10 3.35 9.60
N PHE A 137 -10.28 4.57 10.07
CA PHE A 137 -9.23 5.59 9.99
C PHE A 137 -8.71 5.93 11.37
N VAL A 138 -7.45 6.39 11.41
CA VAL A 138 -6.89 6.95 12.64
C VAL A 138 -7.72 8.18 13.04
N PRO A 139 -8.20 8.26 14.30
CA PRO A 139 -8.91 9.43 14.79
C PRO A 139 -8.07 10.71 14.66
N PRO A 140 -8.67 11.87 14.37
CA PRO A 140 -7.92 13.13 14.26
C PRO A 140 -7.12 13.48 15.52
N THR A 141 -7.59 13.06 16.70
CA THR A 141 -6.97 13.35 18.00
C THR A 141 -6.04 12.25 18.52
N ALA A 142 -5.97 11.08 17.86
CA ALA A 142 -5.03 10.00 18.22
C ALA A 142 -3.73 10.17 17.44
N GLY A 143 -2.56 9.99 18.05
CA GLY A 143 -1.32 9.96 17.28
C GLY A 143 -1.09 8.61 16.60
N ILE A 144 0.01 8.52 15.88
CA ILE A 144 0.33 7.36 15.04
C ILE A 144 1.17 6.37 15.84
N ARG A 145 0.80 5.09 15.76
CA ARG A 145 1.47 3.98 16.45
C ARG A 145 2.28 3.17 15.45
N ILE A 146 3.59 3.12 15.65
CA ILE A 146 4.53 2.60 14.64
C ILE A 146 5.29 1.37 15.16
N LEU A 147 5.44 0.36 14.30
CA LEU A 147 6.34 -0.78 14.49
C LEU A 147 7.39 -0.81 13.37
N SER A 148 8.66 -0.91 13.75
CA SER A 148 9.76 -1.21 12.84
C SER A 148 10.39 -2.55 13.24
N VAL A 149 10.64 -3.42 12.25
CA VAL A 149 11.22 -4.75 12.49
C VAL A 149 12.46 -4.95 11.62
N ASP A 150 13.59 -5.15 12.27
CA ASP A 150 14.89 -5.29 11.62
C ASP A 150 15.04 -6.57 10.79
N GLY A 151 15.98 -6.51 9.84
CA GLY A 151 16.53 -7.70 9.21
C GLY A 151 17.50 -8.45 10.11
N GLY A 152 17.55 -9.78 9.97
CA GLY A 152 18.46 -10.62 10.76
C GLY A 152 18.48 -12.11 10.43
N GLY A 153 17.96 -12.51 9.26
CA GLY A 153 17.87 -13.91 8.83
C GLY A 153 17.05 -14.76 9.81
N VAL A 154 17.56 -15.94 10.17
CA VAL A 154 16.91 -16.87 11.12
C VAL A 154 16.56 -16.25 12.48
N ARG A 155 17.21 -15.15 12.86
CA ARG A 155 16.92 -14.42 14.10
C ARG A 155 15.58 -13.70 14.07
N GLY A 156 14.85 -13.66 12.95
CA GLY A 156 13.47 -13.16 12.88
C GLY A 156 12.49 -13.85 13.85
N VAL A 157 12.86 -15.01 14.41
CA VAL A 157 12.14 -15.63 15.55
C VAL A 157 12.11 -14.70 16.78
N ILE A 158 13.15 -13.90 17.02
CA ILE A 158 13.27 -13.02 18.19
C ILE A 158 12.16 -11.96 18.20
N PRO A 159 11.97 -11.10 17.17
CA PRO A 159 10.88 -10.13 17.16
C PRO A 159 9.50 -10.81 17.22
N LEU A 160 9.32 -11.99 16.62
CA LEU A 160 8.08 -12.76 16.76
C LEU A 160 7.81 -13.19 18.20
N ARG A 161 8.85 -13.60 18.95
CA ARG A 161 8.71 -13.91 20.39
C ARG A 161 8.40 -12.67 21.21
N TYR A 162 9.03 -11.53 20.93
CA TYR A 162 8.68 -10.26 21.56
C TYR A 162 7.21 -9.88 21.29
N LEU A 163 6.76 -9.97 20.04
CA LEU A 163 5.37 -9.72 19.67
C LEU A 163 4.41 -10.73 20.33
N GLN A 164 4.83 -11.98 20.55
CA GLN A 164 4.04 -12.99 21.28
C GLN A 164 3.86 -12.61 22.75
N HIS A 165 4.93 -12.17 23.39
CA HIS A 165 4.84 -11.66 24.76
C HIS A 165 3.96 -10.41 24.84
N LEU A 166 4.13 -9.47 23.90
CA LEU A 166 3.32 -8.26 23.81
C LEU A 166 1.84 -8.58 23.58
N ASP A 167 1.51 -9.51 22.69
CA ASP A 167 0.14 -9.96 22.44
C ASP A 167 -0.51 -10.51 23.73
N GLY A 168 0.23 -11.29 24.52
CA GLY A 168 -0.21 -11.78 25.82
C GLY A 168 -0.44 -10.67 26.85
N LEU A 169 0.39 -9.62 26.86
CA LEU A 169 0.22 -8.46 27.74
C LEU A 169 -0.95 -7.57 27.31
N LEU A 170 -1.27 -7.52 26.02
CA LEU A 170 -2.36 -6.73 25.46
C LEU A 170 -3.71 -7.47 25.51
N ALA A 171 -3.70 -8.81 25.57
CA ALA A 171 -4.92 -9.62 25.59
C ALA A 171 -5.99 -9.18 26.61
N PRO A 172 -5.65 -8.77 27.86
CA PRO A 172 -6.65 -8.27 28.82
C PRO A 172 -7.36 -6.98 28.38
N PHE A 173 -6.73 -6.18 27.52
CA PHE A 173 -7.29 -4.94 26.97
C PHE A 173 -8.14 -5.18 25.71
N GLY A 174 -8.15 -6.41 25.20
CA GLY A 174 -8.86 -6.81 23.99
C GLY A 174 -8.12 -6.45 22.71
N GLY A 175 -8.42 -7.20 21.64
CA GLY A 175 -7.74 -7.06 20.35
C GLY A 175 -6.48 -7.92 20.22
N LYS A 176 -5.96 -8.03 19.01
CA LYS A 176 -4.67 -8.70 18.73
C LYS A 176 -3.58 -7.64 18.63
N VAL A 177 -2.32 -7.98 18.90
CA VAL A 177 -1.17 -7.07 18.71
C VAL A 177 -1.19 -6.38 17.33
N ASN A 178 -1.71 -7.05 16.30
CA ASN A 178 -1.87 -6.55 14.94
C ASN A 178 -2.77 -5.30 14.85
N ASP A 179 -3.70 -5.11 15.78
CA ASP A 179 -4.65 -3.99 15.83
C ASP A 179 -4.07 -2.74 16.54
N PHE A 180 -2.92 -2.89 17.19
CA PHE A 180 -2.29 -1.84 17.99
C PHE A 180 -1.33 -0.94 17.21
N PHE A 181 -1.09 -1.24 15.92
CA PHE A 181 -0.19 -0.47 15.06
C PHE A 181 -0.91 0.04 13.81
N ASP A 182 -0.69 1.33 13.52
CA ASP A 182 -1.26 2.00 12.34
C ASP A 182 -0.33 1.91 11.14
N PHE A 183 0.99 1.88 11.38
CA PHE A 183 2.01 1.70 10.36
C PHE A 183 3.08 0.72 10.84
N VAL A 184 3.40 -0.25 9.99
CA VAL A 184 4.49 -1.20 10.22
C VAL A 184 5.44 -1.23 9.04
N CYS A 185 6.73 -1.30 9.32
CA CYS A 185 7.76 -1.48 8.31
C CYS A 185 8.73 -2.58 8.72
N GLY A 186 9.17 -3.38 7.74
CA GLY A 186 10.11 -4.46 7.98
C GLY A 186 11.15 -4.61 6.88
N THR A 187 12.35 -5.03 7.28
CA THR A 187 13.44 -5.36 6.37
C THR A 187 13.75 -6.85 6.45
N SER A 188 13.97 -7.52 5.31
CA SER A 188 14.41 -8.93 5.28
C SER A 188 13.50 -9.84 6.09
N ALA A 189 14.05 -10.59 7.05
CA ALA A 189 13.28 -11.39 7.99
C ALA A 189 12.17 -10.59 8.70
N GLY A 190 12.42 -9.32 9.08
CA GLY A 190 11.41 -8.42 9.63
C GLY A 190 10.32 -8.06 8.62
N GLY A 191 10.66 -7.96 7.34
CA GLY A 191 9.71 -7.81 6.23
C GLY A 191 8.70 -8.96 6.18
N LEU A 192 9.18 -10.20 6.37
CA LEU A 192 8.32 -11.39 6.43
C LEU A 192 7.39 -11.38 7.64
N VAL A 193 7.90 -10.93 8.80
CA VAL A 193 7.11 -10.76 10.02
C VAL A 193 5.97 -9.78 9.76
N VAL A 194 6.27 -8.60 9.20
CA VAL A 194 5.24 -7.58 8.98
C VAL A 194 4.23 -7.98 7.90
N ILE A 195 4.66 -8.65 6.83
CA ILE A 195 3.76 -9.20 5.80
C ILE A 195 2.83 -10.25 6.43
N GLY A 196 3.38 -11.23 7.13
CA GLY A 196 2.59 -12.33 7.69
C GLY A 196 1.57 -11.84 8.71
N MET A 197 2.01 -11.03 9.67
CA MET A 197 1.15 -10.53 10.74
C MET A 197 0.20 -9.44 10.25
N PHE A 198 0.69 -8.37 9.62
CA PHE A 198 -0.12 -7.17 9.42
C PHE A 198 -0.80 -7.13 8.05
N LEU A 199 -0.18 -7.68 6.99
CA LEU A 199 -0.83 -7.74 5.68
C LEU A 199 -1.73 -8.98 5.57
N MET A 200 -1.22 -10.15 5.96
CA MET A 200 -1.92 -11.43 5.81
C MET A 200 -2.82 -11.78 6.99
N GLN A 201 -2.69 -11.06 8.13
CA GLN A 201 -3.47 -11.24 9.35
C GLN A 201 -3.27 -12.61 10.03
N TRP A 202 -2.08 -13.19 9.90
CA TRP A 202 -1.70 -14.37 10.67
C TRP A 202 -1.61 -14.05 12.16
N SER A 203 -2.02 -15.00 12.99
CA SER A 203 -1.79 -14.92 14.43
C SER A 203 -0.28 -14.97 14.73
N VAL A 204 0.15 -14.49 15.90
CA VAL A 204 1.58 -14.55 16.28
C VAL A 204 2.08 -15.99 16.29
N ALA A 205 1.28 -16.93 16.80
CA ALA A 205 1.61 -18.36 16.83
C ALA A 205 1.75 -18.96 15.42
N GLU A 206 0.85 -18.59 14.51
CA GLU A 206 0.93 -19.02 13.11
C GLU A 206 2.16 -18.44 12.41
N SER A 207 2.42 -17.14 12.58
CA SER A 207 3.59 -16.47 12.01
C SER A 207 4.89 -17.11 12.49
N LEU A 208 4.99 -17.44 13.78
CA LEU A 208 6.14 -18.15 14.34
C LEU A 208 6.32 -19.52 13.71
N LYS A 209 5.26 -20.33 13.66
CA LYS A 209 5.31 -21.67 13.06
C LYS A 209 5.74 -21.61 11.59
N ARG A 210 5.13 -20.73 10.80
CA ARG A 210 5.46 -20.54 9.38
C ARG A 210 6.91 -20.07 9.21
N PHE A 211 7.37 -19.15 10.04
CA PHE A 211 8.74 -18.66 10.01
C PHE A 211 9.76 -19.77 10.35
N GLU A 212 9.46 -20.59 11.36
CA GLU A 212 10.29 -21.75 11.74
C GLU A 212 10.31 -22.82 10.63
N ASP A 213 9.16 -23.09 9.99
CA ASP A 213 9.06 -24.05 8.88
C ASP A 213 9.88 -23.58 7.67
N VAL A 214 9.75 -22.30 7.29
CA VAL A 214 10.53 -21.66 6.23
C VAL A 214 12.02 -21.66 6.57
N SER A 215 12.39 -21.30 7.80
CA SER A 215 13.77 -21.31 8.26
C SER A 215 14.35 -22.72 8.24
N ARG A 216 13.58 -23.73 8.66
CA ARG A 216 14.02 -25.12 8.61
C ARG A 216 14.28 -25.56 7.17
N ILE A 217 13.40 -25.25 6.22
CA ILE A 217 13.59 -25.62 4.80
C ILE A 217 14.79 -24.86 4.20
N THR A 218 14.89 -23.56 4.48
CA THR A 218 15.93 -22.68 3.97
C THR A 218 17.32 -23.06 4.50
N PHE A 219 17.39 -23.48 5.77
CA PHE A 219 18.65 -23.71 6.49
C PHE A 219 18.85 -25.17 6.95
N SER A 220 18.08 -26.15 6.42
CA SER A 220 18.21 -27.55 6.84
C SER A 220 19.55 -28.19 6.44
N LYS A 221 20.35 -28.48 7.47
CA LYS A 221 21.46 -29.44 7.63
C LYS A 221 22.52 -29.53 6.52
N LYS A 222 23.49 -28.60 6.57
CA LYS A 222 24.94 -28.91 6.48
C LYS A 222 25.84 -28.03 7.40
N THR A 223 25.30 -27.49 8.49
CA THR A 223 25.83 -26.24 9.08
C THR A 223 26.14 -26.32 10.58
N ALA A 224 26.71 -27.41 11.10
CA ALA A 224 27.39 -27.36 12.41
C ALA A 224 28.77 -26.64 12.35
N LEU A 225 29.39 -26.60 11.16
CA LEU A 225 30.65 -25.90 10.90
C LEU A 225 30.46 -24.42 10.53
N ILE A 226 29.24 -24.01 10.15
CA ILE A 226 29.00 -22.75 9.43
C ILE A 226 28.62 -21.61 10.37
N ALA A 227 28.23 -21.88 11.62
CA ALA A 227 28.05 -20.83 12.63
C ALA A 227 29.35 -20.04 12.92
N ARG A 228 30.52 -20.70 12.81
CA ARG A 228 31.84 -20.04 12.88
C ARG A 228 32.25 -19.41 11.55
N ALA A 229 31.83 -19.98 10.43
CA ALA A 229 32.15 -19.45 9.10
C ALA A 229 31.36 -18.16 8.80
N ILE A 230 30.11 -18.03 9.25
CA ILE A 230 29.28 -16.82 9.04
C ILE A 230 29.90 -15.58 9.72
N GLN A 231 30.61 -15.74 10.85
CA GLN A 231 31.37 -14.64 11.46
C GLN A 231 32.61 -14.24 10.64
N LEU A 232 33.17 -15.15 9.85
CA LEU A 232 34.36 -14.91 9.01
C LEU A 232 34.01 -14.50 7.56
N ILE A 233 32.84 -14.88 7.07
CA ILE A 233 32.34 -14.60 5.71
C ILE A 233 31.94 -13.12 5.52
N VAL A 234 31.72 -12.37 6.61
CA VAL A 234 31.60 -10.91 6.54
C VAL A 234 32.91 -10.24 6.06
N ALA A 235 34.04 -10.95 6.06
CA ALA A 235 35.34 -10.38 5.71
C ALA A 235 35.92 -10.82 4.35
N TYR A 236 35.44 -11.86 3.69
CA TYR A 236 36.06 -12.31 2.44
C TYR A 236 35.14 -13.14 1.56
N ILE A 237 35.31 -12.92 0.27
CA ILE A 237 34.45 -13.25 -0.86
C ILE A 237 34.36 -14.77 -1.16
N GLU A 238 33.27 -15.13 -1.84
CA GLU A 238 33.01 -16.28 -2.71
C GLU A 238 32.34 -17.59 -2.19
N ASP A 239 31.23 -17.86 -2.89
CA ASP A 239 30.62 -19.11 -3.34
C ASP A 239 29.45 -19.77 -2.56
N GLY A 240 28.36 -19.96 -3.31
CA GLY A 240 27.01 -20.22 -2.84
C GLY A 240 26.77 -21.66 -2.38
N GLN A 241 26.21 -21.81 -1.17
CA GLN A 241 25.87 -23.12 -0.58
C GLN A 241 24.37 -23.45 -0.55
N TYR A 242 23.51 -22.66 -1.19
CA TYR A 242 22.07 -22.86 -1.14
C TYR A 242 21.45 -23.03 -2.55
N SER A 243 20.59 -24.05 -2.73
CA SER A 243 19.78 -24.18 -3.95
C SER A 243 18.69 -23.13 -3.91
N LEU A 244 18.99 -22.04 -4.57
CA LEU A 244 18.23 -20.81 -4.58
C LEU A 244 16.76 -21.00 -4.97
N GLU A 245 16.49 -21.91 -5.90
CA GLU A 245 15.14 -22.26 -6.34
C GLU A 245 14.32 -22.91 -5.21
N ALA A 246 14.92 -23.75 -4.36
CA ALA A 246 14.21 -24.41 -3.26
C ALA A 246 13.85 -23.44 -2.13
N ILE A 247 14.71 -22.46 -1.89
CA ILE A 247 14.46 -21.41 -0.92
C ILE A 247 13.33 -20.52 -1.41
N GLN A 248 13.44 -20.01 -2.64
CA GLN A 248 12.38 -19.20 -3.25
C GLN A 248 11.06 -19.96 -3.30
N ASP A 249 11.06 -21.23 -3.70
CA ASP A 249 9.86 -22.07 -3.71
C ASP A 249 9.25 -22.27 -2.30
N ALA A 250 10.07 -22.39 -1.25
CA ALA A 250 9.57 -22.48 0.13
C ALA A 250 8.94 -21.17 0.63
N PHE A 251 9.55 -20.03 0.31
CA PHE A 251 8.99 -18.70 0.60
C PHE A 251 7.71 -18.46 -0.21
N CYS A 252 7.77 -18.70 -1.53
CA CYS A 252 6.63 -18.59 -2.42
C CYS A 252 5.48 -19.50 -1.97
N LYS A 253 5.74 -20.76 -1.60
CA LYS A 253 4.71 -21.67 -1.05
C LYS A 253 4.09 -21.19 0.25
N THR A 254 4.88 -20.56 1.11
CA THR A 254 4.39 -20.08 2.42
C THR A 254 3.48 -18.87 2.27
N PHE A 255 3.80 -18.02 1.29
CA PHE A 255 3.06 -16.82 0.96
C PHE A 255 2.25 -16.98 -0.34
N ASP A 256 1.98 -18.22 -0.79
CA ASP A 256 1.49 -18.61 -2.14
C ASP A 256 0.17 -17.94 -2.47
N SER A 257 0.31 -16.72 -2.92
CA SER A 257 -0.78 -15.79 -3.04
C SER A 257 -0.51 -15.00 -4.29
N SER A 258 -1.38 -15.21 -5.28
CA SER A 258 -1.57 -14.30 -6.40
C SER A 258 -2.08 -12.91 -5.96
N LEU A 259 -2.25 -12.71 -4.65
CA LEU A 259 -2.62 -11.46 -4.04
C LEU A 259 -1.49 -10.44 -4.22
N GLN A 260 -1.88 -9.28 -4.72
CA GLN A 260 -1.01 -8.12 -4.88
C GLN A 260 -0.76 -7.46 -3.53
N ILE A 261 0.35 -6.74 -3.34
CA ILE A 261 0.59 -6.05 -2.07
C ILE A 261 -0.46 -4.96 -1.80
N PHE A 262 -0.85 -4.22 -2.85
CA PHE A 262 -1.93 -3.25 -2.81
C PHE A 262 -3.22 -3.89 -3.29
N ASN A 263 -3.89 -4.49 -2.32
CA ASN A 263 -5.10 -5.28 -2.49
C ASN A 263 -6.22 -4.75 -1.59
N PRO A 264 -7.43 -5.33 -1.69
CA PRO A 264 -8.45 -5.11 -0.68
C PRO A 264 -7.94 -5.52 0.70
N LEU A 265 -7.75 -4.53 1.55
CA LEU A 265 -7.10 -4.73 2.82
C LEU A 265 -7.97 -5.58 3.75
N LYS A 266 -7.33 -6.48 4.50
CA LYS A 266 -7.98 -7.21 5.59
C LYS A 266 -8.14 -6.35 6.85
N ASN A 267 -7.25 -5.38 7.04
CA ASN A 267 -7.29 -4.39 8.10
C ASN A 267 -6.75 -3.04 7.58
N ASP A 268 -6.87 -1.97 8.35
CA ASP A 268 -6.45 -0.65 7.88
C ASP A 268 -4.98 -0.29 8.14
N THR A 269 -4.19 -1.23 8.68
CA THR A 269 -2.77 -1.03 8.97
C THR A 269 -2.00 -0.80 7.67
N LYS A 270 -1.18 0.25 7.66
CA LYS A 270 -0.23 0.54 6.60
C LYS A 270 0.97 -0.39 6.76
N VAL A 271 1.36 -1.08 5.70
CA VAL A 271 2.48 -2.04 5.70
C VAL A 271 3.45 -1.62 4.61
N ALA A 272 4.73 -1.52 4.98
CA ALA A 272 5.84 -1.32 4.06
C ALA A 272 6.90 -2.39 4.27
N VAL A 273 7.54 -2.83 3.19
CA VAL A 273 8.76 -3.64 3.26
C VAL A 273 9.86 -3.03 2.40
N THR A 274 11.08 -3.03 2.91
CA THR A 274 12.22 -2.43 2.20
C THR A 274 12.85 -3.44 1.24
N THR A 275 13.34 -2.95 0.12
CA THR A 275 14.21 -3.67 -0.82
C THR A 275 15.27 -2.70 -1.34
N THR A 276 16.30 -3.21 -2.02
CA THR A 276 17.32 -2.38 -2.69
C THR A 276 17.31 -2.69 -4.18
N ALA A 277 17.22 -1.66 -5.03
CA ALA A 277 17.33 -1.85 -6.48
C ALA A 277 18.81 -1.96 -6.87
N VAL A 278 19.15 -2.96 -7.69
CA VAL A 278 20.54 -3.28 -8.05
C VAL A 278 21.18 -2.19 -8.91
N ASN A 279 20.42 -1.61 -9.83
CA ASN A 279 20.93 -0.69 -10.85
C ASN A 279 21.40 0.65 -10.29
N ASN A 280 20.67 1.22 -9.33
CA ASN A 280 20.98 2.52 -8.72
C ASN A 280 21.38 2.40 -7.24
N SER A 281 21.32 1.19 -6.67
CA SER A 281 21.59 0.93 -5.25
C SER A 281 20.76 1.80 -4.31
N LEU A 282 19.59 2.27 -4.76
CA LEU A 282 18.65 3.03 -3.93
C LEU A 282 17.72 2.06 -3.19
N PRO A 283 17.33 2.38 -1.95
CA PRO A 283 16.24 1.71 -1.26
C PRO A 283 14.91 1.94 -1.98
N TRP A 284 14.08 0.91 -2.05
CA TRP A 284 12.71 0.98 -2.52
C TRP A 284 11.77 0.35 -1.49
N LEU A 285 10.52 0.80 -1.49
CA LEU A 285 9.47 0.21 -0.66
C LEU A 285 8.42 -0.48 -1.51
N PHE A 286 8.02 -1.67 -1.06
CA PHE A 286 6.74 -2.26 -1.44
C PHE A 286 5.74 -1.99 -0.34
N THR A 287 4.60 -1.39 -0.70
CA THR A 287 3.62 -0.92 0.27
C THR A 287 2.20 -1.36 -0.06
N ASN A 288 1.32 -1.48 0.94
CA ASN A 288 -0.13 -1.65 0.74
C ASN A 288 -0.89 -0.30 0.71
N TYR A 289 -0.18 0.78 0.43
CA TYR A 289 -0.70 2.15 0.45
C TYR A 289 0.04 3.01 -0.58
N ASN A 290 -0.44 4.22 -0.85
CA ASN A 290 0.28 5.16 -1.72
C ASN A 290 0.99 6.26 -0.94
N GLY A 291 0.30 6.84 0.05
CA GLY A 291 0.75 8.03 0.76
C GLY A 291 0.62 9.29 -0.11
N GLY A 292 1.12 10.41 0.42
CA GLY A 292 1.25 11.66 -0.32
C GLY A 292 2.35 11.64 -1.39
N GLN A 293 2.39 12.68 -2.21
CA GLN A 293 3.43 12.82 -3.23
C GLN A 293 4.79 13.00 -2.57
N ARG A 294 5.75 12.19 -3.01
CA ARG A 294 7.15 12.24 -2.59
C ARG A 294 7.91 13.18 -3.51
N SER A 295 8.79 14.00 -2.95
CA SER A 295 9.69 14.85 -3.71
C SER A 295 10.83 14.03 -4.31
N ASP A 296 11.33 14.43 -5.47
CA ASP A 296 12.49 13.80 -6.09
C ASP A 296 13.72 13.89 -5.16
N GLY A 297 14.54 12.82 -5.14
CA GLY A 297 15.80 12.82 -4.40
C GLY A 297 15.71 12.56 -2.89
N LEU A 298 14.61 12.01 -2.38
CA LEU A 298 14.44 11.63 -0.95
C LEU A 298 15.39 10.52 -0.47
N GLY A 299 16.16 9.91 -1.36
CA GLY A 299 17.08 8.82 -1.03
C GLY A 299 16.43 7.44 -0.99
N TYR A 300 15.12 7.33 -1.27
CA TYR A 300 14.40 6.08 -1.53
C TYR A 300 13.19 6.34 -2.44
N ASP A 301 12.57 5.28 -2.96
CA ASP A 301 11.36 5.37 -3.78
C ASP A 301 10.32 4.29 -3.38
N VAL A 302 9.10 4.39 -3.89
CA VAL A 302 8.00 3.46 -3.60
C VAL A 302 7.47 2.86 -4.89
N VAL A 303 7.44 1.53 -4.94
CA VAL A 303 6.92 0.80 -6.10
C VAL A 303 5.40 0.81 -6.07
N ARG A 304 4.81 1.37 -7.13
CA ARG A 304 3.37 1.29 -7.39
C ARG A 304 3.11 1.16 -8.89
N ALA A 305 2.46 0.07 -9.27
CA ALA A 305 1.96 -0.08 -10.63
C ALA A 305 0.67 0.72 -10.87
N GLU A 306 0.37 1.01 -12.14
CA GLU A 306 -0.88 1.71 -12.51
C GLU A 306 -2.12 0.85 -12.25
N GLN A 307 -2.00 -0.47 -12.35
CA GLN A 307 -3.10 -1.43 -12.23
C GLN A 307 -2.67 -2.64 -11.41
N ALA A 308 -3.64 -3.28 -10.75
CA ALA A 308 -3.42 -4.46 -9.92
C ALA A 308 -2.64 -5.58 -10.62
N LEU A 309 -2.93 -5.86 -11.90
CA LEU A 309 -2.29 -6.95 -12.64
C LEU A 309 -0.77 -6.81 -12.72
N ASN A 310 -0.28 -5.56 -12.73
CA ASN A 310 1.13 -5.23 -12.88
C ASN A 310 1.78 -4.87 -11.56
N ASP A 311 1.02 -4.89 -10.45
CA ASP A 311 1.55 -4.63 -9.12
C ASP A 311 2.41 -5.80 -8.66
N ILE A 312 3.16 -5.60 -7.58
CA ILE A 312 3.97 -6.67 -7.01
C ILE A 312 3.10 -7.61 -6.17
N SER A 313 3.29 -8.92 -6.34
CA SER A 313 2.62 -9.91 -5.51
C SER A 313 3.17 -9.90 -4.08
N VAL A 314 2.37 -10.34 -3.11
CA VAL A 314 2.83 -10.50 -1.72
C VAL A 314 4.01 -11.48 -1.65
N SER A 315 3.96 -12.55 -2.45
CA SER A 315 5.02 -13.54 -2.55
C SER A 315 6.33 -12.92 -3.06
N ASP A 316 6.26 -12.12 -4.11
CA ASP A 316 7.43 -11.43 -4.68
C ASP A 316 8.00 -10.41 -3.70
N ALA A 317 7.16 -9.62 -3.04
CA ALA A 317 7.59 -8.65 -2.04
C ALA A 317 8.32 -9.33 -0.87
N ALA A 318 7.79 -10.46 -0.38
CA ALA A 318 8.42 -11.29 0.65
C ALA A 318 9.76 -11.88 0.19
N CYS A 319 9.82 -12.36 -1.05
CA CYS A 319 11.06 -12.84 -1.66
C CYS A 319 12.11 -11.72 -1.74
N PHE A 320 11.76 -10.56 -2.31
CA PHE A 320 12.73 -9.50 -2.59
C PHE A 320 13.25 -8.82 -1.33
N THR A 321 12.39 -8.60 -0.34
CA THR A 321 12.84 -7.99 0.91
C THR A 321 13.85 -8.88 1.64
N SER A 322 13.72 -10.21 1.51
CA SER A 322 14.58 -11.22 2.14
C SER A 322 15.68 -11.77 1.24
N ALA A 323 15.81 -11.23 0.02
CA ALA A 323 16.71 -11.73 -1.02
C ALA A 323 18.17 -11.31 -0.76
N ALA A 324 18.73 -11.75 0.37
CA ALA A 324 20.10 -11.43 0.74
C ALA A 324 21.05 -11.83 -0.40
N PRO A 325 21.91 -10.91 -0.89
CA PRO A 325 22.88 -11.26 -1.91
C PRO A 325 23.65 -12.52 -1.52
N TRP A 326 24.00 -13.33 -2.51
CA TRP A 326 24.66 -14.62 -2.37
C TRP A 326 23.77 -15.77 -1.86
N PHE A 327 22.66 -15.47 -1.18
CA PHE A 327 21.64 -16.46 -0.79
C PHE A 327 20.49 -16.52 -1.81
N PHE A 328 20.19 -15.42 -2.50
CA PHE A 328 19.05 -15.28 -3.43
C PHE A 328 19.48 -14.64 -4.78
N LYS A 329 19.03 -15.23 -5.91
CA LYS A 329 19.20 -14.69 -7.25
C LYS A 329 18.37 -13.41 -7.27
N PRO A 330 18.96 -12.29 -7.71
CA PRO A 330 18.22 -11.06 -7.88
C PRO A 330 17.00 -11.32 -8.77
N GLN A 331 15.87 -10.75 -8.39
CA GLN A 331 14.60 -10.98 -9.07
C GLN A 331 14.13 -9.71 -9.76
N THR A 332 13.49 -9.89 -10.91
CA THR A 332 13.14 -8.77 -11.80
C THR A 332 11.64 -8.51 -11.76
N VAL A 333 11.25 -7.26 -11.51
CA VAL A 333 9.90 -6.77 -11.77
C VAL A 333 9.98 -5.60 -12.72
N GLY A 334 9.35 -5.75 -13.89
CA GLY A 334 9.50 -4.82 -15.00
C GLY A 334 10.95 -4.78 -15.50
N SER A 335 11.57 -3.59 -15.48
CA SER A 335 12.97 -3.38 -15.89
C SER A 335 13.95 -3.32 -14.71
N LEU A 336 13.46 -3.45 -13.47
CA LEU A 336 14.26 -3.28 -12.26
C LEU A 336 14.51 -4.62 -11.58
N VAL A 337 15.72 -4.76 -11.07
CA VAL A 337 16.18 -5.93 -10.33
C VAL A 337 16.28 -5.55 -8.87
N TYR A 338 15.66 -6.33 -8.00
CA TYR A 338 15.57 -6.07 -6.57
C TYR A 338 16.34 -7.12 -5.74
N GLN A 339 16.86 -6.67 -4.59
CA GLN A 339 17.60 -7.46 -3.60
C GLN A 339 17.21 -7.05 -2.17
N ASP A 340 17.75 -7.74 -1.17
CA ASP A 340 17.46 -7.48 0.25
C ASP A 340 17.60 -5.98 0.62
N GLY A 341 16.63 -5.49 1.39
CA GLY A 341 16.65 -4.12 1.90
C GLY A 341 17.77 -3.89 2.93
N GLY A 342 18.25 -4.96 3.57
CA GLY A 342 19.32 -4.95 4.56
C GLY A 342 20.68 -4.50 4.03
N LEU A 343 20.86 -4.45 2.70
CA LEU A 343 22.06 -3.86 2.08
C LEU A 343 22.18 -2.36 2.31
N ARG A 344 21.05 -1.67 2.51
CA ARG A 344 21.02 -0.23 2.76
C ARG A 344 20.42 0.10 4.12
N HIS A 345 19.25 -0.48 4.43
CA HIS A 345 18.49 -0.17 5.63
C HIS A 345 18.06 -1.45 6.36
N ASN A 346 19.02 -2.09 7.04
CA ASN A 346 18.71 -3.27 7.86
C ASN A 346 17.77 -2.95 9.03
N CYS A 347 17.87 -1.73 9.57
CA CYS A 347 16.89 -1.14 10.47
C CYS A 347 16.04 -0.14 9.65
N PRO A 348 14.75 -0.43 9.39
CA PRO A 348 13.90 0.46 8.59
C PRO A 348 13.36 1.66 9.38
N ALA A 349 13.84 1.92 10.59
CA ALA A 349 13.25 2.92 11.48
C ALA A 349 13.21 4.33 10.89
N ASP A 350 14.32 4.78 10.28
CA ASP A 350 14.41 6.10 9.65
C ASP A 350 13.44 6.24 8.48
N ILE A 351 13.40 5.25 7.58
CA ILE A 351 12.45 5.25 6.45
C ILE A 351 11.02 5.29 6.97
N THR A 352 10.73 4.56 8.05
CA THR A 352 9.40 4.54 8.67
C THR A 352 9.01 5.93 9.19
N GLN A 353 9.94 6.65 9.83
CA GLN A 353 9.68 8.03 10.28
C GLN A 353 9.51 8.99 9.09
N TRP A 354 10.25 8.81 8.00
CA TRP A 354 10.10 9.64 6.80
C TRP A 354 8.75 9.40 6.12
N GLU A 355 8.35 8.14 5.98
CA GLU A 355 7.07 7.73 5.36
C GLU A 355 5.85 8.23 6.13
N MET A 356 5.94 8.31 7.46
CA MET A 356 4.88 8.85 8.30
C MET A 356 4.42 10.26 7.86
N ARG A 357 5.36 11.10 7.39
CA ARG A 357 5.06 12.47 6.94
C ARG A 357 4.22 12.51 5.66
N PHE A 358 4.35 11.49 4.81
CA PHE A 358 3.56 11.37 3.59
C PHE A 358 2.20 10.72 3.86
N LEU A 359 2.12 9.80 4.81
CA LEU A 359 0.87 9.15 5.22
C LEU A 359 -0.04 10.08 6.04
N TRP A 360 0.56 10.83 6.98
CA TRP A 360 -0.15 11.71 7.90
C TRP A 360 0.56 13.07 8.05
N PRO A 361 0.49 13.96 7.04
CA PRO A 361 1.20 15.24 7.05
C PRO A 361 0.80 16.17 8.21
N ASN A 362 -0.39 15.97 8.78
CA ASN A 362 -0.89 16.75 9.92
C ASN A 362 -0.49 16.14 11.28
N LYS A 363 0.29 15.05 11.30
CA LYS A 363 0.77 14.36 12.50
C LYS A 363 2.29 14.18 12.36
N PRO A 364 3.09 15.16 12.77
CA PRO A 364 4.53 15.15 12.51
C PRO A 364 5.29 14.13 13.38
N GLU A 365 4.74 13.76 14.54
CA GLU A 365 5.37 12.86 15.49
C GLU A 365 4.43 11.68 15.83
N PRO A 366 4.98 10.46 16.00
CA PRO A 366 4.20 9.31 16.45
C PRO A 366 3.87 9.42 17.94
N ASP A 367 2.77 8.80 18.36
CA ASP A 367 2.46 8.65 19.79
C ASP A 367 3.47 7.69 20.44
N PHE A 368 3.80 6.61 19.74
CA PHE A 368 4.91 5.74 20.09
C PHE A 368 5.51 5.07 18.87
N PHE A 369 6.80 4.76 18.97
CA PHE A 369 7.57 4.06 17.98
C PHE A 369 8.23 2.87 18.66
N LEU A 370 7.86 1.64 18.26
CA LEU A 370 8.53 0.42 18.71
C LEU A 370 9.47 -0.07 17.61
N SER A 371 10.78 -0.06 17.87
CA SER A 371 11.78 -0.68 17.00
C SER A 371 12.21 -2.01 17.61
N LEU A 372 12.11 -3.11 16.86
CA LEU A 372 12.57 -4.43 17.26
C LEU A 372 13.87 -4.76 16.55
N GLU A 373 14.98 -4.42 17.20
CA GLU A 373 16.33 -4.57 16.64
C GLU A 373 16.92 -5.96 16.85
N LEU A 374 17.61 -6.48 15.84
CA LEU A 374 18.20 -7.83 15.84
C LEU A 374 19.73 -7.84 15.99
N VAL A 375 20.36 -6.66 16.00
CA VAL A 375 21.79 -6.45 16.19
C VAL A 375 21.97 -5.31 17.18
N PRO A 376 22.81 -5.43 18.23
CA PRO A 376 23.15 -4.30 19.08
C PRO A 376 23.86 -3.23 18.24
N GLN A 377 23.44 -1.96 18.37
CA GLN A 377 24.10 -0.81 17.72
C GLN A 377 25.56 -0.64 18.15
#